data_AF-A0A2V7V091-F1
#
_entry.id   AF-A0A2V7V091-F1
#
_cell.length_a   1.000
_cell.length_b   1.000
_cell.length_c   1.000
_cell.angle_alpha   90.00
_cell.angle_beta   90.00
_cell.angle_gamma   90.00
#
_symmetry.space_group_name_H-M   'P 1'
#
loop_
_entity.id
_entity.type
_entity.pdbx_description
1 polymer ?
#
loop_
_entity_poly.entity_id
_entity_poly.type
_entity_poly.pdbx_seq_one_letter_code
_entity_poly.pdbx_strand_id
1 'polypeptide(L)'
;MGCQNDEMALGARKALTAQRKEWGRLPFTGCDGLPEGGQRLVNMKQLAATIIVPSNAGPAVELVARHARTGEPVPPRVVLAGRSHPPEPQLG
;
A
#
# COMPACT_ATOMS: atom_id res chain seq x y z
N MET A 1 12.30 7.31 -1.85
CA MET A 1 11.98 7.07 -0.43
C MET A 1 10.86 6.06 -0.35
N GLY A 2 11.13 4.85 0.15
CA GLY A 2 10.09 3.83 0.36
C GLY A 2 9.54 3.92 1.78
N CYS A 3 8.22 4.04 1.90
CA CYS A 3 7.53 4.18 3.18
C CYS A 3 6.54 3.04 3.41
N GLN A 4 6.35 2.66 4.68
CA GLN A 4 5.52 1.49 5.07
C GLN A 4 4.01 1.75 5.06
N ASN A 5 3.56 2.96 4.67
CA ASN A 5 2.17 3.30 4.35
C ASN A 5 2.13 4.66 3.60
N ASP A 6 0.97 5.04 3.06
CA ASP A 6 0.82 6.24 2.23
C ASP A 6 0.90 7.54 3.03
N GLU A 7 0.44 7.53 4.28
CA GLU A 7 0.47 8.69 5.18
C GLU A 7 1.91 9.04 5.61
N MET A 8 2.71 8.03 5.92
CA MET A 8 4.14 8.17 6.21
C MET A 8 4.90 8.67 4.99
N ALA A 9 4.51 8.27 3.79
CA ALA A 9 5.10 8.80 2.56
C ALA A 9 4.85 10.31 2.42
N LEU A 10 3.63 10.77 2.72
CA LEU A 10 3.32 12.22 2.78
C LEU A 10 4.08 12.93 3.90
N GLY A 11 4.15 12.34 5.09
CA GLY A 11 4.89 12.88 6.22
C GLY A 11 6.37 13.05 5.90
N ALA A 12 7.00 12.02 5.33
CA ALA A 12 8.40 12.03 4.90
C ALA A 12 8.65 13.11 3.85
N ARG A 13 7.77 13.24 2.85
CA ARG A 13 7.87 14.30 1.83
C ARG A 13 7.80 15.69 2.45
N LYS A 14 6.85 15.94 3.35
CA LYS A 14 6.72 17.22 4.07
C LYS A 14 7.97 17.54 4.88
N ALA A 15 8.47 16.58 5.67
CA ALA A 15 9.65 16.75 6.51
C ALA A 15 10.91 17.04 5.67
N LEU A 16 11.13 16.29 4.59
CA LEU A 16 12.27 16.49 3.70
C LEU A 16 12.18 17.82 2.94
N THR A 17 11.00 18.21 2.47
CA THR A 17 10.78 19.51 1.82
C THR A 17 11.06 20.67 2.77
N ALA A 18 10.69 20.54 4.05
CA ALA A 18 10.95 21.54 5.07
C ALA A 18 12.44 21.68 5.40
N GLN A 19 13.21 20.57 5.34
CA GLN A 19 14.66 20.61 5.51
C GLN A 19 15.36 21.20 4.28
N ARG A 20 15.00 20.73 3.08
CA ARG A 20 15.50 21.27 1.81
C ARG A 20 14.41 21.17 0.74
N LYS A 21 14.04 22.31 0.16
CA LYS A 21 12.91 22.40 -0.78
C LYS A 21 13.05 21.45 -1.97
N GLU A 22 14.27 21.25 -2.45
CA GLU A 22 14.59 20.36 -3.57
C GLU A 22 14.36 18.88 -3.24
N TRP A 23 14.45 18.47 -1.97
CA TRP A 23 14.22 17.08 -1.55
C TRP A 23 12.75 16.67 -1.65
N GLY A 24 11.82 17.64 -1.72
CA GLY A 24 10.43 17.38 -2.05
C GLY A 24 10.19 16.82 -3.46
N ARG A 25 11.20 16.90 -4.35
CA ARG A 25 11.16 16.37 -5.72
C ARG A 25 11.60 14.90 -5.84
N LEU A 26 12.17 14.33 -4.77
CA LEU A 26 12.54 12.92 -4.77
C LEU A 26 11.29 12.05 -4.97
N PRO A 27 11.40 10.86 -5.57
CA PRO A 27 10.28 9.92 -5.64
C PRO A 27 9.96 9.38 -4.24
N PHE A 28 8.71 9.51 -3.83
CA PHE A 28 8.16 8.93 -2.60
C PHE A 28 7.22 7.80 -2.94
N THR A 29 7.33 6.66 -2.27
CA THR A 29 6.44 5.51 -2.47
C THR A 29 5.83 5.06 -1.15
N GLY A 30 4.61 4.53 -1.21
CA GLY A 30 3.85 4.02 -0.07
C GLY A 30 3.35 2.58 -0.26
N CYS A 31 2.61 2.07 0.73
CA CYS A 31 1.95 0.77 0.65
C CYS A 31 0.65 0.72 1.46
N ASP A 32 -0.40 1.38 0.98
CA ASP A 32 -1.78 0.98 1.28
C ASP A 32 -2.56 0.87 -0.03
N GLY A 33 -2.45 1.91 -0.86
CA GLY A 33 -3.03 1.96 -2.19
C GLY A 33 -4.55 2.01 -2.17
N LEU A 34 -5.14 2.63 -1.15
CA LEU A 34 -6.57 2.93 -1.14
C LEU A 34 -6.93 3.88 -2.31
N PRO A 35 -8.14 3.76 -2.89
CA PRO A 35 -8.58 4.65 -3.97
C PRO A 35 -8.44 6.14 -3.64
N GLU A 36 -8.98 6.55 -2.48
CA GLU A 36 -8.90 7.94 -1.99
C GLU A 36 -7.60 8.26 -1.21
N GLY A 37 -6.77 7.24 -0.99
CA GLY A 37 -5.45 7.32 -0.36
C GLY A 37 -4.35 7.28 -1.42
N GLY A 38 -3.44 6.31 -1.33
CA GLY A 38 -2.26 6.20 -2.19
C GLY A 38 -2.51 6.34 -3.69
N GLN A 39 -3.59 5.79 -4.23
CA GLN A 39 -3.87 5.92 -5.68
C GLN A 39 -4.15 7.38 -6.05
N ARG A 40 -4.99 8.07 -5.29
CA ARG A 40 -5.21 9.52 -5.45
C ARG A 40 -3.91 10.31 -5.27
N LEU A 41 -3.05 9.93 -4.33
CA LEU A 41 -1.76 10.60 -4.12
C LEU A 41 -0.79 10.39 -5.29
N VAL A 42 -0.79 9.21 -5.91
CA VAL A 42 -0.06 8.94 -7.15
C VAL A 42 -0.61 9.79 -8.30
N ASN A 43 -1.93 9.83 -8.49
CA ASN A 43 -2.58 10.64 -9.52
C ASN A 43 -2.28 12.15 -9.38
N MET A 44 -2.19 12.63 -8.13
CA MET A 44 -1.83 14.02 -7.82
C MET A 44 -0.31 14.28 -7.85
N LYS A 45 0.50 13.31 -8.28
CA LYS A 45 1.97 13.35 -8.29
C LYS A 45 2.58 13.67 -6.92
N GLN A 46 1.86 13.30 -5.86
CA GLN A 46 2.36 13.42 -4.49
C GLN A 46 3.19 12.22 -4.07
N LEU A 47 2.88 11.05 -4.62
CA LEU A 47 3.69 9.84 -4.59
C LEU A 47 4.06 9.46 -6.03
N ALA A 48 5.19 8.79 -6.19
CA ALA A 48 5.61 8.19 -7.45
C ALA A 48 4.88 6.85 -7.69
N ALA A 49 4.66 6.07 -6.62
CA ALA A 49 3.94 4.81 -6.66
C ALA A 49 3.40 4.44 -5.28
N THR A 50 2.42 3.54 -5.22
CA THR A 50 1.99 2.84 -4.01
C THR A 50 1.79 1.36 -4.31
N ILE A 51 2.06 0.48 -3.35
CA ILE A 51 1.55 -0.88 -3.40
C ILE A 51 0.08 -0.86 -2.96
N ILE A 52 -0.81 -1.41 -3.78
CA ILE A 52 -2.18 -1.72 -3.39
C ILE A 52 -2.14 -3.00 -2.58
N VAL A 53 -2.40 -2.88 -1.29
CA VAL A 53 -2.53 -4.02 -0.38
C VAL A 53 -3.99 -4.51 -0.45
N PRO A 54 -4.25 -5.77 -0.80
CA PRO A 54 -5.60 -6.30 -0.85
C PRO A 54 -6.21 -6.37 0.56
N SER A 55 -7.52 -6.18 0.65
CA SER A 55 -8.25 -6.40 1.91
C SER A 55 -8.12 -7.86 2.33
N ASN A 56 -7.70 -8.07 3.58
CA ASN A 56 -7.59 -9.41 4.18
C ASN A 56 -8.89 -9.89 4.85
N ALA A 57 -9.85 -8.99 5.08
CA ALA A 57 -11.05 -9.28 5.85
C ALA A 57 -11.93 -10.37 5.19
N GLY A 58 -12.18 -10.25 3.88
CA GLY A 58 -12.97 -11.24 3.14
C GLY A 58 -12.38 -12.65 3.23
N PRO A 59 -11.12 -12.86 2.77
CA PRO A 59 -10.45 -14.15 2.90
C PRO A 59 -10.39 -14.68 4.34
N ALA A 60 -10.16 -13.81 5.34
CA ALA A 60 -10.14 -14.22 6.73
C ALA A 60 -11.51 -14.75 7.21
N VAL A 61 -12.60 -14.05 6.89
CA VAL A 61 -13.97 -14.47 7.22
C VAL A 61 -14.30 -15.81 6.55
N GLU A 62 -13.91 -16.01 5.30
CA GLU A 62 -14.12 -17.27 4.58
C GLU A 62 -13.40 -18.45 5.26
N LEU A 63 -12.16 -18.25 5.72
CA LEU A 63 -11.38 -19.26 6.44
C LEU A 63 -12.05 -19.65 7.76
N VAL A 64 -12.49 -18.67 8.55
CA VAL A 64 -13.20 -18.91 9.81
C VAL A 64 -14.51 -19.63 9.56
N ALA A 65 -15.28 -19.20 8.55
CA ALA A 65 -16.55 -19.80 8.20
C ALA A 65 -16.40 -21.25 7.70
N ARG A 66 -15.33 -21.56 6.95
CA ARG A 66 -15.01 -22.93 6.54
C ARG A 66 -14.69 -23.80 7.76
N HIS A 67 -13.79 -23.36 8.62
CA HIS A 67 -13.43 -24.07 9.85
C HIS A 67 -14.67 -24.36 10.72
N ALA A 68 -15.55 -23.37 10.91
CA ALA A 68 -16.77 -23.53 11.68
C ALA A 68 -17.73 -24.59 11.11
N ARG A 69 -17.75 -24.79 9.78
CA ARG A 69 -18.62 -25.78 9.12
C ARG A 69 -18.02 -27.17 9.03
N THR A 70 -16.71 -27.27 8.79
CA THR A 70 -16.05 -28.54 8.43
C THR A 70 -15.13 -29.08 9.51
N GLY A 71 -14.75 -28.25 10.49
CA GLY A 71 -13.70 -28.57 11.46
C GLY A 71 -12.28 -28.55 10.89
N GLU A 72 -12.11 -28.28 9.59
CA GLU A 72 -10.79 -28.24 8.95
C GLU A 72 -9.92 -27.14 9.56
N PRO A 73 -8.63 -27.41 9.84
CA PRO A 73 -7.74 -26.41 10.42
C PRO A 73 -7.52 -25.22 9.47
N VAL A 74 -7.42 -24.03 10.05
CA VAL A 74 -7.05 -22.82 9.31
C VAL A 74 -5.53 -22.82 9.09
N PRO A 75 -5.04 -22.51 7.88
CA PRO A 75 -3.60 -22.37 7.64
C PRO A 75 -2.99 -21.32 8.59
N PRO A 76 -1.80 -21.56 9.16
CA PRO A 76 -1.16 -20.64 10.10
C PRO A 76 -0.73 -19.31 9.44
N ARG A 77 -0.65 -19.29 8.11
CA ARG A 77 -0.30 -18.11 7.32
C ARG A 77 -0.98 -18.15 5.96
N VAL A 78 -1.61 -17.04 5.60
CA VAL A 78 -2.15 -16.78 4.25
C VAL A 78 -1.54 -15.48 3.76
N VAL A 79 -0.96 -15.51 2.56
CA VAL A 79 -0.31 -14.35 1.94
C VAL A 79 -1.18 -13.88 0.80
N LEU A 80 -1.57 -12.60 0.84
CA LEU A 80 -2.29 -11.95 -0.25
C LEU A 80 -1.30 -11.05 -0.99
N ALA A 81 -1.17 -11.25 -2.30
CA ALA A 81 -0.22 -10.50 -3.10
C ALA A 81 -0.68 -9.05 -3.28
N GLY A 82 0.17 -8.10 -2.89
CA GLY A 82 0.03 -6.71 -3.28
C GLY A 82 0.37 -6.51 -4.75
N ARG A 83 -0.06 -5.40 -5.33
CA ARG A 83 0.31 -5.00 -6.71
C ARG A 83 0.77 -3.56 -6.76
N SER A 84 1.70 -3.23 -7.64
CA SER A 84 2.12 -1.86 -7.84
C SER A 84 1.01 -1.01 -8.46
N HIS A 85 0.94 0.25 -8.06
CA HIS A 85 0.17 1.31 -8.70
C HIS A 85 1.05 2.56 -8.85
N PRO A 86 1.39 2.97 -10.09
CA PRO A 86 1.03 2.32 -11.34
C PRO A 86 1.72 0.94 -11.51
N PRO A 87 1.28 0.10 -12.46
CA PRO A 87 1.99 -1.12 -12.82
C PRO A 87 3.48 -0.87 -13.12
N GLU A 88 4.32 -1.84 -12.78
CA GLU A 88 5.78 -1.75 -12.87
C GLU A 88 6.32 -1.31 -14.24
N PRO A 89 5.75 -1.74 -15.39
CA PRO A 89 6.19 -1.27 -16.71
C PRO A 89 5.96 0.23 -16.96
N GLN A 90 5.20 0.90 -16.11
CA GLN A 90 4.91 2.34 -16.18
C GLN A 90 5.77 3.15 -15.21
N LEU A 91 6.62 2.48 -14.41
CA LEU A 91 7.61 3.13 -13.56
C LEU A 91 8.85 3.43 -14.41
N GLY A 92 9.27 4.70 -14.42
CA GLY A 92 10.43 5.19 -15.18
C GLY A 92 11.77 4.90 -14.52
#